data_AF-A0A349H3S1-F1
#
_entry.id   AF-A0A349H3S1-F1
#
_cell.length_a   1.000
_cell.length_b   1.000
_cell.length_c   1.000
_cell.angle_alpha   90.00
_cell.angle_beta   90.00
_cell.angle_gamma   90.00
#
_symmetry.space_group_name_H-M   'P 1'
#
loop_
_entity.id
_entity.type
_entity.pdbx_description
1 polymer ?
#
loop_
_entity_poly.entity_id
_entity_poly.type
_entity_poly.pdbx_seq_one_letter_code
_entity_poly.pdbx_strand_id
1 'polypeptide(L)'
;MFSVFGYISVLLSLVVPLLWLLHYRRRPRRWLCHYAVVVAFVALVFAQLNSWIHVNRLQVDQSEAIAAAHARQAEARKMAEDERADDVAQIRFAEDGRSDFMDMAGLDEADRKYVESSEEAGTPGWKQQKQKRSAMPADDNSLESQLDTTEKAGGVESGELEQKDEKGVVLPEPVVMLANRLDALLLGLLRCFLLAGLVGVVLDYLQRINRVDEAYLPLPIPSSFVSSLSPLPVLCPMPPVSCRSKADDLAWLVRRGDTFVYLTSDPAAAAALPHQLPRLPRGRCPLDVLHVGTDDPLITDEFIFETVWYNRAAVVIESAERAETLLPTFYELLDQRRQTRARVRQTVHIVWDLDVPLADMLHDEFIRLVGICGMSLREMSSKG
;
A
#
# COMPACT_ATOMS: atom_id res chain seq x y z
N MET A 1 27.24 10.15 12.03
CA MET A 1 26.26 9.05 12.16
C MET A 1 25.49 8.80 10.87
N PHE A 2 24.93 9.84 10.22
CA PHE A 2 24.15 9.67 8.99
C PHE A 2 24.76 10.43 7.80
N SER A 3 24.48 9.94 6.59
CA SER A 3 24.82 10.64 5.34
C SER A 3 23.92 11.87 5.13
N VAL A 4 24.25 12.71 4.15
CA VAL A 4 23.37 13.82 3.69
C VAL A 4 21.96 13.31 3.38
N PHE A 5 21.84 12.12 2.79
CA PHE A 5 20.53 11.49 2.51
C PHE A 5 19.76 11.16 3.79
N GLY A 6 20.44 10.73 4.85
CA GLY A 6 19.83 10.50 6.15
C GLY A 6 19.24 11.79 6.74
N TYR A 7 19.99 12.89 6.75
CA TYR A 7 19.48 14.18 7.24
C TYR A 7 18.32 14.71 6.40
N ILE A 8 18.38 14.58 5.07
CA ILE A 8 17.27 14.95 4.18
C ILE A 8 16.03 14.11 4.51
N SER A 9 16.16 12.80 4.69
CA SER A 9 15.03 11.94 5.02
C SER A 9 14.36 12.30 6.36
N VAL A 10 15.15 12.65 7.38
CA VAL A 10 14.64 13.12 8.67
C VAL A 10 13.90 14.46 8.50
N LEU A 11 14.49 15.42 7.77
CA LEU A 11 13.86 16.72 7.52
C LEU A 11 12.52 16.54 6.77
N LEU A 12 12.48 15.72 5.73
CA LEU A 12 11.25 15.42 5.00
C LEU A 12 10.22 14.71 5.89
N SER A 13 10.64 13.80 6.77
CA SER A 13 9.75 13.13 7.71
C SER A 13 9.05 14.10 8.67
N LEU A 14 9.69 15.22 9.03
CA LEU A 14 9.09 16.29 9.86
C LEU A 14 8.10 17.15 9.06
N VAL A 15 8.29 17.28 7.74
CA VAL A 15 7.38 18.03 6.86
C VAL A 15 6.04 17.30 6.68
N VAL A 16 6.04 15.96 6.64
CA VAL A 16 4.81 15.15 6.47
C VAL A 16 3.72 15.48 7.51
N PRO A 17 3.96 15.40 8.84
CA PRO A 17 2.94 15.71 9.84
C PRO A 17 2.53 17.19 9.81
N LEU A 18 3.44 18.10 9.44
CA LEU A 18 3.11 19.51 9.24
C LEU A 18 2.11 19.70 8.10
N LEU A 19 2.31 19.01 6.97
CA LEU A 19 1.39 19.03 5.83
C LEU A 19 0.03 18.46 6.19
N TRP A 20 -0.02 17.37 6.97
CA TRP A 20 -1.28 16.82 7.46
C TRP A 20 -1.99 17.74 8.45
N LEU A 21 -1.26 18.37 9.37
CA LEU A 21 -1.82 19.36 10.29
C LEU A 21 -2.40 20.56 9.53
N LEU A 22 -1.69 21.04 8.52
CA LEU A 22 -2.15 22.11 7.64
C LEU A 22 -3.38 21.69 6.83
N HIS A 23 -3.41 20.46 6.32
CA HIS A 23 -4.58 19.91 5.63
C HIS A 23 -5.79 19.84 6.56
N TYR A 24 -5.60 19.34 7.80
CA TYR A 24 -6.66 19.25 8.80
C TYR A 24 -7.21 20.63 9.19
N ARG A 25 -6.34 21.64 9.34
CA ARG A 25 -6.75 23.01 9.70
C ARG A 25 -7.32 23.80 8.54
N ARG A 26 -6.77 23.64 7.33
CA ARG A 26 -7.14 24.41 6.12
C ARG A 26 -7.89 23.52 5.15
N ARG A 27 -8.93 22.82 5.64
CA ARG A 27 -9.74 21.81 4.92
C ARG A 27 -10.08 22.06 3.43
N PRO A 28 -10.11 23.28 2.84
CA PRO A 28 -10.30 23.40 1.39
C PRO A 28 -9.10 23.05 0.48
N ARG A 29 -7.86 22.84 0.98
CA ARG A 29 -6.70 22.62 0.07
C ARG A 29 -6.54 21.15 -0.34
N ARG A 30 -7.30 20.81 -1.37
CA ARG A 30 -7.48 19.56 -2.11
C ARG A 30 -6.22 18.70 -2.31
N TRP A 31 -5.04 19.30 -2.46
CA TRP A 31 -3.82 18.60 -2.90
C TRP A 31 -2.80 18.36 -1.77
N LEU A 32 -2.98 18.95 -0.59
CA LEU A 32 -2.01 18.83 0.51
C LEU A 32 -1.83 17.40 1.02
N CYS A 33 -2.92 16.62 1.08
CA CYS A 33 -2.85 15.21 1.46
C CYS A 33 -2.01 14.39 0.46
N HIS A 34 -2.19 14.67 -0.84
CA HIS A 34 -1.44 14.03 -1.92
C HIS A 34 0.05 14.40 -1.87
N TYR A 35 0.37 15.68 -1.66
CA TYR A 35 1.75 16.12 -1.46
C TYR A 35 2.40 15.47 -0.24
N ALA A 36 1.68 15.31 0.86
CA ALA A 36 2.20 14.66 2.05
C ALA A 36 2.57 13.19 1.79
N VAL A 37 1.76 12.46 1.02
CA VAL A 37 2.08 11.07 0.59
C VAL A 37 3.32 11.04 -0.31
N VAL A 38 3.42 11.95 -1.29
CA VAL A 38 4.60 12.03 -2.17
C VAL A 38 5.86 12.37 -1.37
N VAL A 39 5.80 13.33 -0.45
CA VAL A 39 6.92 13.69 0.42
C VAL A 39 7.33 12.52 1.31
N ALA A 40 6.38 11.78 1.89
CA ALA A 40 6.65 10.59 2.68
C ALA A 40 7.34 9.48 1.85
N PHE A 41 6.93 9.32 0.59
CA PHE A 41 7.53 8.36 -0.33
C PHE A 41 8.98 8.73 -0.66
N VAL A 42 9.22 10.00 -1.01
CA VAL A 42 10.57 10.52 -1.27
C VAL A 42 11.46 10.40 -0.03
N ALA A 43 10.93 10.69 1.16
CA ALA A 43 11.65 10.50 2.42
C ALA A 43 12.03 9.03 2.64
N LEU A 44 11.13 8.08 2.33
CA LEU A 44 11.40 6.64 2.43
C LEU A 44 12.52 6.22 1.48
N VAL A 45 12.52 6.70 0.23
CA VAL A 45 13.58 6.40 -0.75
C VAL A 45 14.93 6.91 -0.23
N PHE A 46 15.00 8.14 0.29
CA PHE A 46 16.25 8.65 0.86
C PHE A 46 16.71 7.90 2.11
N ALA A 47 15.77 7.49 2.98
CA ALA A 47 16.09 6.66 4.14
C ALA A 47 16.64 5.29 3.71
N GLN A 48 16.06 4.65 2.69
CA GLN A 48 16.55 3.39 2.14
C GLN A 48 17.95 3.53 1.52
N LEU A 49 18.19 4.60 0.75
CA LEU A 49 19.52 4.89 0.19
C LEU A 49 20.56 5.12 1.29
N ASN A 50 20.20 5.86 2.34
CA ASN A 50 21.07 6.06 3.50
C ASN A 50 21.37 4.74 4.23
N SER A 51 20.36 3.90 4.43
CA SER A 51 20.49 2.59 5.06
C SER A 51 21.45 1.69 4.27
N TRP A 52 21.25 1.60 2.96
CA TRP A 52 22.05 0.75 2.08
C TRP A 52 23.49 1.24 1.90
N ILE A 53 23.69 2.54 1.68
CA ILE A 53 25.01 3.10 1.34
C ILE A 53 25.86 3.35 2.59
N HIS A 54 25.25 3.74 3.71
CA HIS A 54 25.99 4.23 4.87
C HIS A 54 25.80 3.37 6.12
N VAL A 55 24.57 3.03 6.52
CA VAL A 55 24.33 2.35 7.81
C VAL A 55 24.76 0.88 7.76
N ASN A 56 24.45 0.17 6.67
CA ASN A 56 24.87 -1.23 6.48
C ASN A 56 26.39 -1.42 6.37
N ARG A 57 27.15 -0.34 6.12
CA ARG A 57 28.61 -0.36 6.03
C ARG A 57 29.30 -0.04 7.37
N LEU A 58 28.54 0.27 8.42
CA LEU A 58 29.10 0.51 9.74
C LEU A 58 29.55 -0.83 10.35
N GLN A 59 30.82 -0.92 10.71
CA GLN A 59 31.38 -2.08 11.38
C GLN A 59 31.66 -1.72 12.84
N VAL A 60 31.40 -2.66 13.74
CA VAL A 60 31.77 -2.51 15.15
C VAL A 60 33.28 -2.61 15.27
N ASP A 61 33.89 -1.67 15.98
CA ASP A 61 35.30 -1.74 16.33
C ASP A 61 35.55 -2.95 17.23
N GLN A 62 36.23 -3.95 16.69
CA GLN A 62 36.60 -5.17 17.40
C GLN A 62 38.09 -5.20 17.76
N SER A 63 38.82 -4.10 17.54
CA SER A 63 40.28 -4.04 17.75
C SER A 63 40.67 -4.41 19.19
N GLU A 64 39.96 -3.90 20.20
CA GLU A 64 40.21 -4.23 21.61
C GLU A 64 39.87 -5.69 21.95
N ALA A 65 38.78 -6.23 21.40
CA ALA A 65 38.38 -7.61 21.62
C ALA A 65 39.37 -8.60 20.96
N ILE A 66 39.90 -8.25 19.78
CA ILE A 66 40.93 -9.01 19.07
C ILE A 66 42.25 -8.96 19.85
N ALA A 67 42.67 -7.78 20.31
CA ALA A 67 43.89 -7.63 21.12
C ALA A 67 43.80 -8.41 22.44
N ALA A 68 42.65 -8.37 23.14
CA ALA A 68 42.43 -9.14 24.36
C ALA A 68 42.43 -10.66 24.10
N ALA A 69 41.88 -11.11 22.97
CA ALA A 69 41.93 -12.52 22.58
C ALA A 69 43.36 -12.98 22.27
N HIS A 70 44.15 -12.18 21.54
CA HIS A 70 45.56 -12.47 21.30
C HIS A 70 46.40 -12.47 22.58
N ALA A 71 46.12 -11.55 23.51
CA ALA A 71 46.79 -11.54 24.81
C ALA A 71 46.50 -12.82 25.61
N ARG A 72 45.23 -13.27 25.66
CA ARG A 72 44.86 -14.54 26.30
C ARG A 72 45.49 -15.75 25.62
N GLN A 73 45.56 -15.77 24.30
CA GLN A 73 46.25 -16.84 23.55
C GLN A 73 47.76 -16.85 23.85
N ALA A 74 48.38 -15.68 23.94
CA ALA A 74 49.80 -15.56 24.29
C ALA A 74 50.08 -15.99 25.74
N GLU A 75 49.20 -15.64 26.69
CA GLU A 75 49.27 -16.09 28.07
C GLU A 75 49.08 -17.60 28.19
N ALA A 76 48.09 -18.17 27.50
CA ALA A 76 47.86 -19.62 27.48
C ALA A 76 49.04 -20.37 26.84
N ARG A 77 49.62 -19.86 25.75
CA ARG A 77 50.83 -20.41 25.15
C ARG A 77 52.02 -20.37 26.12
N LYS A 78 52.24 -19.25 26.81
CA LYS A 78 53.30 -19.14 27.81
C LYS A 78 53.12 -20.10 28.98
N MET A 79 51.91 -20.20 29.55
CA MET A 79 51.65 -21.14 30.65
C MET A 79 51.89 -22.59 30.23
N ALA A 80 51.50 -22.95 29.00
CA ALA A 80 51.75 -24.30 28.49
C ALA A 80 53.22 -24.57 28.14
N GLU A 81 53.97 -23.55 27.68
CA GLU A 81 55.42 -23.63 27.51
C GLU A 81 56.13 -23.78 28.86
N ASP A 82 55.67 -23.07 29.89
CA ASP A 82 56.21 -23.14 31.26
C ASP A 82 55.87 -24.48 31.94
N GLU A 83 54.64 -25.01 31.78
CA GLU A 83 54.26 -26.35 32.27
C GLU A 83 55.05 -27.46 31.57
N ARG A 84 55.37 -27.29 30.27
CA ARG A 84 56.22 -28.23 29.52
C ARG A 84 57.72 -28.05 29.77
N ALA A 85 58.16 -26.91 30.29
CA ALA A 85 59.58 -26.70 30.59
C ALA A 85 60.09 -27.68 31.67
N ASP A 86 59.20 -28.15 32.56
CA ASP A 86 59.52 -29.13 33.59
C ASP A 86 59.47 -30.60 33.10
N ASP A 87 58.64 -30.91 32.09
CA ASP A 87 58.49 -32.28 31.53
C ASP A 87 59.41 -32.56 30.34
N VAL A 88 59.83 -31.53 29.59
CA VAL A 88 60.84 -31.67 28.54
C VAL A 88 62.22 -31.67 29.18
N ALA A 89 62.48 -32.70 29.99
CA ALA A 89 63.83 -33.13 30.28
C ALA A 89 64.53 -33.34 28.93
N GLN A 90 65.57 -32.56 28.74
CA GLN A 90 66.38 -32.39 27.55
C GLN A 90 67.11 -33.69 27.18
N ILE A 91 66.40 -34.73 26.71
CA ILE A 91 67.03 -35.94 26.18
C ILE A 91 67.45 -35.64 24.74
N ARG A 92 68.66 -35.08 24.60
CA ARG A 92 69.38 -35.08 23.33
C ARG A 92 70.05 -36.43 23.16
N PHE A 93 69.52 -37.27 22.27
CA PHE A 93 70.29 -38.41 21.76
C PHE A 93 71.35 -37.88 20.79
N ALA A 94 72.53 -38.50 20.79
CA ALA A 94 73.70 -38.01 20.07
C ALA A 94 73.57 -38.04 18.53
N GLU A 95 72.46 -38.54 17.99
CA GLU A 95 72.25 -38.75 16.56
C GLU A 95 71.21 -37.79 15.93
N ASP A 96 70.50 -36.96 16.72
CA ASP A 96 69.44 -36.09 16.18
C ASP A 96 69.97 -34.82 15.49
N GLY A 97 69.64 -34.67 14.20
CA GLY A 97 69.98 -33.53 13.38
C GLY A 97 69.03 -32.33 13.56
N ARG A 98 69.50 -31.13 13.21
CA ARG A 98 68.80 -29.84 13.41
C ARG A 98 67.48 -29.68 12.62
N SER A 99 67.13 -30.62 11.74
CA SER A 99 65.93 -30.59 10.88
C SER A 99 64.79 -31.50 11.33
N ASP A 100 64.98 -32.39 12.30
CA ASP A 100 63.99 -33.45 12.62
C ASP A 100 62.99 -33.05 13.72
N PHE A 101 62.95 -31.78 14.10
CA PHE A 101 62.20 -31.34 15.29
C PHE A 101 60.68 -31.13 15.06
N MET A 102 60.13 -31.40 13.88
CA MET A 102 58.71 -31.13 13.58
C MET A 102 58.11 -32.11 12.56
N ASP A 103 58.09 -33.40 12.88
CA ASP A 103 57.16 -34.33 12.23
C ASP A 103 55.95 -34.58 13.13
N MET A 104 54.79 -34.06 12.71
CA MET A 104 53.46 -34.22 13.35
C MET A 104 52.98 -35.69 13.48
N ALA A 105 53.80 -36.64 13.01
CA ALA A 105 53.53 -38.08 13.08
C ALA A 105 53.93 -38.71 14.42
N GLY A 106 54.72 -38.01 15.25
CA GLY A 106 55.17 -38.49 16.57
C GLY A 106 54.33 -38.00 17.77
N LEU A 107 53.33 -37.16 17.54
CA LEU A 107 52.45 -36.66 18.61
C LEU A 107 51.51 -37.78 19.06
N ASP A 108 51.44 -38.02 20.37
CA ASP A 108 50.45 -38.93 20.93
C ASP A 108 49.02 -38.34 20.82
N GLU A 109 48.01 -39.16 21.11
CA GLU A 109 46.61 -38.75 20.96
C GLU A 109 46.20 -37.61 21.93
N ALA A 110 46.97 -37.42 23.01
CA ALA A 110 46.79 -36.31 23.94
C ALA A 110 47.37 -35.00 23.37
N ASP A 111 48.53 -35.07 22.74
CA ASP A 111 49.18 -33.95 22.07
C ASP A 111 48.41 -33.48 20.81
N ARG A 112 47.82 -34.41 20.06
CA ARG A 112 46.92 -34.07 18.94
C ARG A 112 45.68 -33.33 19.41
N LYS A 113 45.05 -33.82 20.49
CA LYS A 113 43.95 -33.13 21.17
C LYS A 113 44.36 -31.78 21.73
N TYR A 114 45.60 -31.61 22.16
CA TYR A 114 46.10 -30.32 22.63
C TYR A 114 46.19 -29.29 21.49
N VAL A 115 46.72 -29.67 20.32
CA VAL A 115 46.78 -28.80 19.14
C VAL A 115 45.37 -28.45 18.64
N GLU A 116 44.47 -29.44 18.55
CA GLU A 116 43.08 -29.21 18.14
C GLU A 116 42.28 -28.40 19.18
N SER A 117 42.46 -28.65 20.48
CA SER A 117 41.75 -27.90 21.55
C SER A 117 42.29 -26.48 21.76
N SER A 118 43.56 -26.21 21.46
CA SER A 118 44.12 -24.86 21.50
C SER A 118 43.69 -24.02 20.27
N GLU A 119 43.35 -24.66 19.15
CA GLU A 119 42.63 -24.03 18.03
C GLU A 119 41.15 -23.77 18.38
N GLU A 120 40.44 -24.72 19.02
CA GLU A 120 39.04 -24.53 19.43
C GLU A 120 38.88 -23.50 20.56
N ALA A 121 39.78 -23.49 21.56
CA ALA A 121 39.78 -22.52 22.66
C ALA A 121 40.11 -21.09 22.22
N GLY A 122 40.66 -20.91 21.02
CA GLY A 122 40.96 -19.62 20.42
C GLY A 122 39.79 -18.94 19.72
N THR A 123 38.62 -19.58 19.61
CA THR A 123 37.49 -19.01 18.86
C THR A 123 36.78 -17.92 19.68
N PRO A 124 36.90 -16.62 19.35
CA PRO A 124 36.30 -15.55 20.16
C PRO A 124 34.77 -15.69 20.18
N GLY A 125 34.14 -15.41 21.33
CA GLY A 125 32.71 -15.72 21.60
C GLY A 125 31.70 -15.14 20.59
N TRP A 126 32.05 -14.09 19.85
CA TRP A 126 31.22 -13.55 18.77
C TRP A 126 31.12 -14.50 17.56
N LYS A 127 32.17 -15.29 17.25
CA LYS A 127 32.12 -16.35 16.22
C LYS A 127 31.17 -17.46 16.65
N GLN A 128 31.20 -17.85 17.92
CA GLN A 128 30.24 -18.83 18.47
C GLN A 128 28.80 -18.32 18.41
N GLN A 129 28.57 -17.02 18.63
CA GLN A 129 27.24 -16.40 18.51
C GLN A 129 26.73 -16.36 17.07
N LYS A 130 27.61 -16.13 16.09
CA LYS A 130 27.26 -16.14 14.66
C LYS A 130 26.96 -17.56 14.19
N GLN A 131 27.74 -18.54 14.64
CA GLN A 131 27.53 -19.96 14.37
C GLN A 131 26.23 -20.49 15.00
N LYS A 132 25.88 -20.02 16.21
CA LYS A 132 24.59 -20.31 16.85
C LYS A 132 23.40 -19.63 16.16
N ARG A 133 23.58 -18.47 15.50
CA ARG A 133 22.52 -17.84 14.68
C ARG A 133 22.28 -18.58 13.37
N SER A 134 23.31 -19.14 12.74
CA SER A 134 23.16 -19.99 11.56
C SER A 134 22.64 -21.40 11.86
N ALA A 135 22.70 -21.83 13.12
CA ALA A 135 22.24 -23.15 13.57
C ALA A 135 20.86 -23.15 14.23
N MET A 136 20.17 -21.99 14.34
CA MET A 136 18.74 -22.00 14.65
C MET A 136 17.97 -22.34 13.38
N PRO A 137 17.07 -23.35 13.40
CA PRO A 137 16.21 -23.59 12.25
C PRO A 137 15.31 -22.38 12.07
N ALA A 138 15.40 -21.75 10.89
CA ALA A 138 14.34 -20.88 10.42
C ALA A 138 13.11 -21.78 10.18
N ASP A 139 12.04 -21.50 10.91
CA ASP A 139 10.75 -22.16 10.76
C ASP A 139 10.16 -21.71 9.42
N ASP A 140 10.62 -22.34 8.33
CA ASP A 140 10.17 -22.06 6.97
C ASP A 140 9.67 -23.37 6.34
N ASN A 141 8.34 -23.52 6.33
CA ASN A 141 7.60 -24.62 5.73
C ASN A 141 7.67 -24.56 4.19
N SER A 142 8.88 -24.70 3.63
CA SER A 142 9.07 -24.82 2.19
C SER A 142 9.41 -26.27 1.81
N LEU A 143 8.55 -26.83 0.96
CA LEU A 143 8.54 -28.20 0.44
C LEU A 143 9.75 -28.54 -0.45
N GLU A 144 10.66 -27.59 -0.71
CA GLU A 144 11.84 -27.78 -1.55
C GLU A 144 13.07 -28.36 -0.82
N SER A 145 13.05 -28.43 0.51
CA SER A 145 14.20 -28.92 1.31
C SER A 145 14.30 -30.46 1.44
N GLN A 146 13.36 -31.22 0.89
CA GLN A 146 13.30 -32.69 1.03
C GLN A 146 13.91 -33.48 -0.14
N LEU A 147 14.51 -32.84 -1.14
CA LEU A 147 14.96 -33.53 -2.37
C LEU A 147 16.47 -33.51 -2.66
N ASP A 148 17.31 -33.02 -1.75
CA ASP A 148 18.76 -33.04 -2.00
C ASP A 148 19.56 -33.58 -0.82
N THR A 149 19.35 -34.87 -0.53
CA THR A 149 20.29 -35.68 0.26
C THR A 149 21.10 -36.55 -0.70
N THR A 150 22.27 -36.06 -1.11
CA THR A 150 23.36 -36.94 -1.53
C THR A 150 24.62 -36.57 -0.77
N GLU A 151 25.07 -37.52 0.05
CA GLU A 151 26.29 -37.46 0.85
C GLU A 151 27.52 -37.14 0.00
N LYS A 152 28.32 -36.16 0.43
CA LYS A 152 29.76 -36.13 0.20
C LYS A 152 30.47 -35.60 1.43
N ALA A 153 31.16 -36.51 2.11
CA ALA A 153 32.17 -36.22 3.10
C ALA A 153 33.45 -35.68 2.43
N GLY A 154 34.19 -34.85 3.18
CA GLY A 154 35.63 -34.65 3.00
C GLY A 154 36.05 -33.26 2.51
N GLY A 155 36.66 -32.48 3.40
CA GLY A 155 37.40 -31.27 3.03
C GLY A 155 37.50 -30.28 4.18
N VAL A 156 38.51 -30.43 5.04
CA VAL A 156 38.96 -29.39 5.98
C VAL A 156 39.60 -28.29 5.14
N GLU A 157 38.85 -27.23 4.86
CA GLU A 157 39.44 -25.97 4.40
C GLU A 157 39.83 -25.17 5.63
N SER A 158 41.14 -25.14 5.89
CA SER A 158 41.80 -24.08 6.65
C SER A 158 41.51 -22.76 5.96
N GLY A 159 40.45 -22.08 6.39
CA GLY A 159 40.10 -20.75 5.91
C GLY A 159 41.12 -19.73 6.37
N GLU A 160 42.18 -19.54 5.58
CA GLU A 160 42.81 -18.23 5.46
C GLU A 160 41.71 -17.24 5.10
N LEU A 161 41.35 -16.40 6.07
CA LEU A 161 40.35 -15.36 5.90
C LEU A 161 40.92 -14.36 4.90
N GLU A 162 40.43 -14.44 3.66
CA GLU A 162 40.36 -13.27 2.78
C GLU A 162 39.73 -12.14 3.58
N GLN A 163 40.58 -11.22 4.02
CA GLN A 163 40.21 -9.93 4.52
C GLN A 163 39.54 -9.22 3.34
N LYS A 164 38.22 -9.38 3.21
CA LYS A 164 37.42 -8.55 2.32
C LYS A 164 37.53 -7.13 2.89
N ASP A 165 38.51 -6.41 2.36
CA ASP A 165 38.75 -4.98 2.53
C ASP A 165 37.61 -4.15 1.93
N GLU A 166 36.37 -4.42 2.33
CA GLU A 166 35.34 -3.40 2.24
C GLU A 166 35.61 -2.43 3.38
N LYS A 167 36.17 -1.26 3.01
CA LYS A 167 36.44 -0.10 3.88
C LYS A 167 35.16 0.35 4.61
N GLY A 168 34.75 -0.41 5.61
CA GLY A 168 33.68 -0.08 6.54
C GLY A 168 34.15 1.03 7.46
N VAL A 169 33.24 1.95 7.80
CA VAL A 169 33.55 2.95 8.82
C VAL A 169 33.45 2.24 10.17
N VAL A 170 34.60 2.07 10.82
CA VAL A 170 34.71 1.41 12.12
C VAL A 170 34.29 2.39 13.23
N LEU A 171 33.33 1.99 14.06
CA LEU A 171 32.79 2.81 15.14
C LEU A 171 32.59 1.97 16.43
N PRO A 172 32.58 2.61 17.61
CA PRO A 172 32.24 1.91 18.85
C PRO A 172 30.87 1.23 18.79
N GLU A 173 30.77 0.03 19.35
CA GLU A 173 29.53 -0.77 19.40
C GLU A 173 28.27 0.03 19.80
N PRO A 174 28.26 0.84 20.88
CA PRO A 174 27.05 1.56 21.27
C PRO A 174 26.57 2.55 20.19
N VAL A 175 27.49 3.12 19.41
CA VAL A 175 27.18 4.06 18.33
C VAL A 175 26.59 3.33 17.12
N VAL A 176 27.15 2.17 16.76
CA VAL A 176 26.63 1.33 15.67
C VAL A 176 25.23 0.80 16.00
N MET A 177 25.04 0.31 17.23
CA MET A 177 23.72 -0.15 17.68
C MET A 177 22.69 0.97 17.69
N LEU A 178 23.07 2.18 18.14
CA LEU A 178 22.19 3.35 18.14
C LEU A 178 21.82 3.76 16.70
N ALA A 179 22.79 3.79 15.78
CA ALA A 179 22.56 4.12 14.38
C ALA A 179 21.59 3.14 13.73
N ASN A 180 21.78 1.83 13.93
CA ASN A 180 20.87 0.79 13.42
C ASN A 180 19.45 0.91 14.00
N ARG A 181 19.32 1.20 15.30
CA ARG A 181 18.01 1.42 15.93
C ARG A 181 17.30 2.64 15.38
N LEU A 182 18.00 3.77 15.24
CA LEU A 182 17.43 5.00 14.71
C LEU A 182 17.03 4.85 13.23
N ASP A 183 17.83 4.17 12.42
CA ASP A 183 17.51 3.88 11.03
C ASP A 183 16.26 2.99 10.90
N ALA A 184 16.19 1.92 11.69
CA ALA A 184 15.02 1.04 11.74
C ALA A 184 13.75 1.77 12.21
N LEU A 185 13.86 2.64 13.22
CA LEU A 185 12.76 3.47 13.70
C LEU A 185 12.29 4.46 12.62
N LEU A 186 13.21 5.12 11.93
CA LEU A 186 12.88 6.06 10.86
C LEU A 186 12.17 5.35 9.70
N LEU A 187 12.68 4.20 9.24
CA LEU A 187 12.04 3.39 8.19
C LEU A 187 10.66 2.89 8.61
N GLY A 188 10.51 2.41 9.85
CA GLY A 188 9.23 2.00 10.41
C GLY A 188 8.21 3.15 10.43
N LEU A 189 8.63 4.31 10.93
CA LEU A 189 7.81 5.51 11.01
C LEU A 189 7.38 6.02 9.62
N LEU A 190 8.29 6.03 8.64
CA LEU A 190 7.96 6.43 7.26
C LEU A 190 6.97 5.47 6.58
N ARG A 191 7.07 4.16 6.85
CA ARG A 191 6.07 3.18 6.37
C ARG A 191 4.70 3.43 7.00
N CYS A 192 4.64 3.69 8.31
CA CYS A 192 3.40 4.07 8.98
C CYS A 192 2.81 5.36 8.41
N PHE A 193 3.65 6.36 8.11
CA PHE A 193 3.20 7.60 7.50
C PHE A 193 2.63 7.38 6.09
N LEU A 194 3.27 6.56 5.27
CA LEU A 194 2.74 6.22 3.95
C LEU A 194 1.39 5.51 4.04
N LEU A 195 1.25 4.53 4.94
CA LEU A 195 0.00 3.81 5.14
C LEU A 195 -1.12 4.76 5.60
N ALA A 196 -0.86 5.57 6.63
CA ALA A 196 -1.83 6.54 7.13
C ALA A 196 -2.19 7.61 6.08
N GLY A 197 -1.22 8.06 5.29
CA GLY A 197 -1.44 8.99 4.19
C GLY A 197 -2.30 8.39 3.09
N LEU A 198 -2.05 7.14 2.69
CA LEU A 198 -2.86 6.43 1.71
C LEU A 198 -4.31 6.27 2.19
N VAL A 199 -4.51 5.85 3.45
CA VAL A 199 -5.84 5.78 4.07
C VAL A 199 -6.51 7.16 4.07
N GLY A 200 -5.78 8.22 4.41
CA GLY A 200 -6.27 9.60 4.37
C GLY A 200 -6.73 10.03 2.97
N VAL A 201 -5.96 9.72 1.92
CA VAL A 201 -6.32 10.00 0.52
C VAL A 201 -7.57 9.22 0.12
N VAL A 202 -7.68 7.93 0.48
CA VAL A 202 -8.86 7.12 0.18
C VAL A 202 -10.10 7.68 0.88
N LEU A 203 -10.00 8.05 2.16
CA LEU A 203 -11.11 8.65 2.90
C LEU A 203 -11.52 10.02 2.33
N ASP A 204 -10.55 10.88 1.99
CA ASP A 204 -10.81 12.18 1.36
C ASP A 204 -11.51 12.01 0.01
N TYR A 205 -11.09 11.02 -0.78
CA TYR A 205 -11.74 10.66 -2.04
C TYR A 205 -13.17 10.18 -1.82
N LEU A 206 -13.40 9.24 -0.89
CA LEU A 206 -14.73 8.70 -0.58
C LEU A 206 -15.68 9.77 -0.02
N GLN A 207 -15.17 10.74 0.75
CA GLN A 207 -15.97 11.85 1.26
C GLN A 207 -16.45 12.79 0.14
N ARG A 208 -15.71 12.87 -0.97
CA ARG A 208 -15.97 13.80 -2.08
C ARG A 208 -16.65 13.19 -3.28
N ILE A 209 -16.69 11.87 -3.38
CA ILE A 209 -17.23 11.17 -4.55
C ILE A 209 -18.71 11.54 -4.86
N ASN A 210 -19.48 11.97 -3.86
CA ASN A 210 -20.87 12.41 -4.04
C ASN A 210 -21.04 13.91 -4.31
N ARG A 211 -19.94 14.69 -4.32
CA ARG A 211 -19.95 16.13 -4.62
C ARG A 211 -19.57 16.36 -6.07
N VAL A 212 -20.52 16.86 -6.86
CA VAL A 212 -20.37 17.08 -8.32
C VAL A 212 -19.12 17.93 -8.63
N ASP A 213 -18.89 18.99 -7.85
CA ASP A 213 -17.79 19.95 -8.07
C ASP A 213 -16.40 19.45 -7.64
N GLU A 214 -16.33 18.39 -6.82
CA GLU A 214 -15.09 17.97 -6.16
C GLU A 214 -14.61 16.58 -6.57
N ALA A 215 -15.45 15.80 -7.26
CA ALA A 215 -15.14 14.42 -7.60
C ALA A 215 -14.16 14.33 -8.78
N TYR A 216 -12.99 13.72 -8.57
CA TYR A 216 -11.90 13.65 -9.55
C TYR A 216 -12.02 12.47 -10.53
N LEU A 217 -12.39 11.30 -10.02
CA LEU A 217 -12.39 10.05 -10.78
C LEU A 217 -13.67 9.29 -10.43
N PRO A 218 -14.51 8.91 -11.40
CA PRO A 218 -15.62 8.00 -11.13
C PRO A 218 -15.05 6.58 -11.01
N LEU A 219 -15.31 5.93 -9.87
CA LEU A 219 -15.03 4.51 -9.68
C LEU A 219 -16.36 3.78 -9.46
N PRO A 220 -16.54 2.56 -10.02
CA PRO A 220 -17.74 1.76 -9.85
C PRO A 220 -17.79 1.12 -8.46
N ILE A 221 -17.99 1.95 -7.44
CA ILE A 221 -18.09 1.54 -6.04
C ILE A 221 -19.58 1.40 -5.71
N PRO A 222 -19.99 0.37 -4.93
CA PRO A 222 -21.37 0.26 -4.47
C PRO A 222 -21.85 1.55 -3.79
N SER A 223 -22.93 2.14 -4.32
CA SER A 223 -23.43 3.43 -3.84
C SER A 223 -23.89 3.41 -2.38
N SER A 224 -24.32 2.25 -1.87
CA SER A 224 -24.66 2.04 -0.46
C SER A 224 -23.46 2.23 0.48
N PHE A 225 -22.28 1.74 0.10
CA PHE A 225 -21.05 1.92 0.86
C PHE A 225 -20.63 3.39 0.86
N VAL A 226 -20.63 4.00 -0.31
CA VAL A 226 -20.27 5.41 -0.49
C VAL A 226 -21.20 6.34 0.29
N SER A 227 -22.51 6.12 0.19
CA SER A 227 -23.53 6.93 0.85
C SER A 227 -23.48 6.84 2.38
N SER A 228 -22.88 5.79 2.95
CA SER A 228 -22.65 5.70 4.40
C SER A 228 -21.58 6.68 4.90
N LEU A 229 -20.61 7.03 4.05
CA LEU A 229 -19.51 7.93 4.38
C LEU A 229 -19.79 9.37 3.92
N SER A 230 -20.38 9.53 2.74
CA SER A 230 -20.74 10.80 2.15
C SER A 230 -22.17 10.68 1.64
N PRO A 231 -23.19 11.07 2.42
CA PRO A 231 -24.57 10.90 1.99
C PRO A 231 -24.85 11.74 0.74
N LEU A 232 -25.40 11.11 -0.30
CA LEU A 232 -25.89 11.83 -1.47
C LEU A 232 -27.21 12.52 -1.11
N PRO A 233 -27.34 13.85 -1.29
CA PRO A 233 -28.62 14.51 -1.08
C PRO A 233 -29.63 14.00 -2.11
N VAL A 234 -30.89 13.87 -1.69
CA VAL A 234 -31.95 13.35 -2.57
C VAL A 234 -32.23 14.32 -3.71
N LEU A 235 -32.24 15.62 -3.43
CA LEU A 235 -32.30 16.68 -4.42
C LEU A 235 -30.89 17.24 -4.64
N CYS A 236 -30.41 17.12 -5.87
CA CYS A 236 -29.11 17.57 -6.32
C CYS A 236 -29.29 18.68 -7.37
N PRO A 237 -29.37 19.96 -6.96
CA PRO A 237 -29.32 21.04 -7.94
C PRO A 237 -27.96 21.04 -8.63
N MET A 238 -27.95 21.18 -9.96
CA MET A 238 -26.69 21.36 -10.67
C MET A 238 -26.06 22.72 -10.32
N PRO A 239 -24.73 22.77 -10.14
CA PRO A 239 -24.03 24.04 -9.92
C PRO A 239 -24.19 24.96 -11.14
N PRO A 240 -24.26 26.29 -10.95
CA PRO A 240 -24.46 27.25 -12.05
C PRO A 240 -23.27 27.30 -13.02
N VAL A 241 -22.09 26.85 -12.59
CA VAL A 241 -20.91 26.68 -13.44
C VAL A 241 -20.55 25.20 -13.37
N SER A 242 -21.11 24.39 -14.26
CA SER A 242 -20.75 22.98 -14.34
C SER A 242 -19.31 22.85 -14.85
N CYS A 243 -18.51 22.03 -14.18
CA CYS A 243 -17.16 21.69 -14.64
C CYS A 243 -17.18 20.79 -15.89
N ARG A 244 -18.36 20.30 -16.29
CA ARG A 244 -18.57 19.26 -17.31
C ARG A 244 -19.78 19.61 -18.17
N SER A 245 -19.80 19.10 -19.40
CA SER A 245 -20.99 19.13 -20.22
C SER A 245 -22.07 18.20 -19.64
N LYS A 246 -23.35 18.39 -20.01
CA LYS A 246 -24.46 17.52 -19.56
C LYS A 246 -24.19 16.05 -19.90
N ALA A 247 -23.73 15.77 -21.11
CA ALA A 247 -23.39 14.42 -21.56
C ALA A 247 -22.22 13.82 -20.77
N ASP A 248 -21.20 14.62 -20.45
CA ASP A 248 -20.07 14.17 -19.62
C ASP A 248 -20.50 13.86 -18.18
N ASP A 249 -21.44 14.63 -17.63
CA ASP A 249 -22.00 14.37 -16.29
C ASP A 249 -22.83 13.07 -16.26
N LEU A 250 -23.63 12.81 -17.29
CA LEU A 250 -24.36 11.54 -17.43
C LEU A 250 -23.40 10.36 -17.62
N ALA A 251 -22.37 10.51 -18.45
CA ALA A 251 -21.31 9.52 -18.59
C ALA A 251 -20.55 9.28 -17.27
N TRP A 252 -20.37 10.33 -16.47
CA TRP A 252 -19.73 10.25 -15.16
C TRP A 252 -20.55 9.42 -14.17
N LEU A 253 -21.88 9.57 -14.17
CA LEU A 253 -22.80 8.73 -13.38
C LEU A 253 -22.66 7.24 -13.73
N VAL A 254 -22.64 6.93 -15.03
CA VAL A 254 -22.48 5.55 -15.51
C VAL A 254 -21.12 4.98 -15.11
N ARG A 255 -20.05 5.77 -15.20
CA ARG A 255 -18.71 5.34 -14.74
C ARG A 255 -18.63 5.11 -13.23
N ARG A 256 -19.48 5.78 -12.45
CA ARG A 256 -19.65 5.50 -11.01
C ARG A 256 -20.41 4.20 -10.74
N GLY A 257 -20.97 3.57 -11.79
CA GLY A 257 -21.76 2.36 -11.69
C GLY A 257 -23.24 2.61 -11.40
N ASP A 258 -23.68 3.86 -11.48
CA ASP A 258 -25.08 4.26 -11.32
C ASP A 258 -25.83 4.26 -12.67
N THR A 259 -27.16 4.31 -12.62
CA THR A 259 -28.02 4.55 -13.78
C THR A 259 -28.69 5.90 -13.73
N PHE A 260 -29.23 6.33 -14.85
CA PHE A 260 -30.05 7.52 -14.92
C PHE A 260 -31.29 7.31 -15.78
N VAL A 261 -32.31 8.11 -15.48
CA VAL A 261 -33.44 8.43 -16.36
C VAL A 261 -33.27 9.90 -16.71
N TYR A 262 -32.94 10.21 -17.96
CA TYR A 262 -32.75 11.56 -18.45
C TYR A 262 -34.03 12.05 -19.13
N LEU A 263 -34.62 13.10 -18.59
CA LEU A 263 -35.87 13.69 -19.06
C LEU A 263 -35.54 15.03 -19.71
N THR A 264 -35.69 15.12 -21.04
CA THR A 264 -35.34 16.32 -21.81
C THR A 264 -36.39 16.61 -22.87
N SER A 265 -36.62 17.90 -23.13
CA SER A 265 -37.39 18.40 -24.27
C SER A 265 -36.50 18.79 -25.45
N ASP A 266 -35.18 18.83 -25.25
CA ASP A 266 -34.20 19.17 -26.29
C ASP A 266 -33.73 17.91 -27.03
N PRO A 267 -34.14 17.72 -28.31
CA PRO A 267 -33.73 16.56 -29.10
C PRO A 267 -32.23 16.59 -29.42
N ALA A 268 -31.60 17.77 -29.46
CA ALA A 268 -30.17 17.86 -29.71
C ALA A 268 -29.36 17.34 -28.51
N ALA A 269 -29.79 17.66 -27.28
CA ALA A 269 -29.20 17.13 -26.07
C ALA A 269 -29.41 15.61 -25.94
N ALA A 270 -30.59 15.10 -26.31
CA ALA A 270 -30.84 13.66 -26.36
C ALA A 270 -29.93 12.96 -27.38
N ALA A 271 -29.87 13.46 -28.62
CA ALA A 271 -29.06 12.87 -29.69
C ALA A 271 -27.54 12.94 -29.44
N ALA A 272 -27.08 13.85 -28.57
CA ALA A 272 -25.68 13.93 -28.17
C ALA A 272 -25.22 12.74 -27.31
N LEU A 273 -26.16 12.00 -26.71
CA LEU A 273 -25.84 10.82 -25.91
C LEU A 273 -25.63 9.59 -26.81
N PRO A 274 -24.53 8.84 -26.62
CA PRO A 274 -24.32 7.61 -27.35
C PRO A 274 -25.25 6.51 -26.84
N HIS A 275 -25.62 5.56 -27.72
CA HIS A 275 -26.37 4.36 -27.35
C HIS A 275 -25.67 3.46 -26.31
N GLN A 276 -24.38 3.67 -26.07
CA GLN A 276 -23.61 2.93 -25.08
C GLN A 276 -22.66 3.85 -24.31
N LEU A 277 -22.70 3.74 -22.98
CA LEU A 277 -21.81 4.47 -22.08
C LEU A 277 -20.90 3.49 -21.33
N PRO A 278 -19.56 3.64 -21.40
CA PRO A 278 -18.65 2.72 -20.74
C PRO A 278 -18.59 2.97 -19.22
N ARG A 279 -18.76 1.92 -18.41
CA ARG A 279 -18.60 1.99 -16.96
C ARG A 279 -17.14 2.06 -16.53
N LEU A 280 -16.26 1.36 -17.26
CA LEU A 280 -14.83 1.27 -16.93
C LEU A 280 -13.97 1.99 -17.97
N PRO A 281 -12.75 2.44 -17.58
CA PRO A 281 -11.81 3.03 -18.53
C PRO A 281 -11.51 2.06 -19.68
N ARG A 282 -11.16 2.62 -20.85
CA ARG A 282 -10.92 1.88 -22.11
C ARG A 282 -12.15 1.16 -22.69
N GLY A 283 -13.36 1.67 -22.43
CA GLY A 283 -14.57 1.17 -23.10
C GLY A 283 -15.11 -0.15 -22.55
N ARG A 284 -14.68 -0.59 -21.36
CA ARG A 284 -15.09 -1.89 -20.80
C ARG A 284 -16.43 -1.78 -20.07
N CYS A 285 -17.21 -2.86 -20.11
CA CYS A 285 -18.54 -2.96 -19.50
C CYS A 285 -19.47 -1.81 -19.94
N PRO A 286 -19.86 -1.75 -21.23
CA PRO A 286 -20.82 -0.74 -21.69
C PRO A 286 -22.18 -0.95 -21.00
N LEU A 287 -22.81 0.17 -20.68
CA LEU A 287 -24.21 0.25 -20.30
C LEU A 287 -24.99 0.74 -21.53
N ASP A 288 -26.03 0.03 -21.91
CA ASP A 288 -26.91 0.45 -23.00
C ASP A 288 -27.73 1.67 -22.57
N VAL A 289 -27.93 2.60 -23.49
CA VAL A 289 -28.73 3.81 -23.33
C VAL A 289 -29.92 3.70 -24.28
N LEU A 290 -31.11 3.57 -23.70
CA LEU A 290 -32.37 3.42 -24.42
C LEU A 290 -32.97 4.80 -24.67
N HIS A 291 -33.16 5.15 -25.94
CA HIS A 291 -33.88 6.35 -26.35
C HIS A 291 -35.34 5.99 -26.52
N VAL A 292 -36.20 6.63 -25.74
CA VAL A 292 -37.63 6.34 -25.69
C VAL A 292 -38.38 7.54 -26.25
N GLY A 293 -38.95 7.35 -27.43
CA GLY A 293 -39.86 8.30 -28.05
C GLY A 293 -41.24 8.28 -27.39
N THR A 294 -42.09 9.23 -27.77
CA THR A 294 -43.41 9.45 -27.18
C THR A 294 -44.35 8.23 -27.32
N ASP A 295 -44.26 7.54 -28.47
CA ASP A 295 -45.22 6.51 -28.89
C ASP A 295 -44.60 5.11 -29.04
N ASP A 296 -43.53 4.76 -28.32
CA ASP A 296 -42.99 3.40 -28.39
C ASP A 296 -43.86 2.41 -27.59
N PRO A 297 -44.66 1.54 -28.24
CA PRO A 297 -45.58 0.64 -27.53
C PRO A 297 -44.86 -0.52 -26.85
N LEU A 298 -43.58 -0.77 -27.19
CA LEU A 298 -42.80 -1.86 -26.61
C LEU A 298 -42.19 -1.48 -25.27
N ILE A 299 -42.01 -0.18 -25.01
CA ILE A 299 -41.34 0.35 -23.83
C ILE A 299 -42.37 0.96 -22.88
N THR A 300 -42.81 0.15 -21.92
CA THR A 300 -43.72 0.59 -20.85
C THR A 300 -42.97 1.30 -19.73
N ASP A 301 -43.67 2.14 -18.95
CA ASP A 301 -43.07 2.82 -17.80
C ASP A 301 -42.58 1.84 -16.72
N GLU A 302 -43.28 0.72 -16.54
CA GLU A 302 -42.87 -0.38 -15.67
C GLU A 302 -41.56 -1.03 -16.16
N PHE A 303 -41.43 -1.23 -17.47
CA PHE A 303 -40.17 -1.71 -18.05
C PHE A 303 -39.03 -0.72 -17.81
N ILE A 304 -39.26 0.58 -18.00
CA ILE A 304 -38.26 1.62 -17.72
C ILE A 304 -37.84 1.54 -16.25
N PHE A 305 -38.80 1.51 -15.33
CA PHE A 305 -38.55 1.43 -13.89
C PHE A 305 -37.72 0.21 -13.50
N GLU A 306 -38.12 -1.00 -13.89
CA GLU A 306 -37.39 -2.23 -13.55
C GLU A 306 -35.99 -2.25 -14.19
N THR A 307 -35.86 -1.72 -15.40
CA THR A 307 -34.57 -1.63 -16.11
C THR A 307 -33.58 -0.76 -15.36
N VAL A 308 -34.00 0.41 -14.89
CA VAL A 308 -33.13 1.30 -14.11
C VAL A 308 -32.93 0.80 -12.68
N TRP A 309 -33.96 0.20 -12.06
CA TRP A 309 -33.90 -0.39 -10.72
C TRP A 309 -32.83 -1.47 -10.58
N TYR A 310 -32.72 -2.34 -11.60
CA TYR A 310 -31.69 -3.39 -11.66
C TYR A 310 -30.38 -2.97 -12.33
N ASN A 311 -30.23 -1.69 -12.68
CA ASN A 311 -29.03 -1.16 -13.32
C ASN A 311 -28.66 -1.90 -14.63
N ARG A 312 -29.67 -2.16 -15.47
CA ARG A 312 -29.53 -2.88 -16.75
C ARG A 312 -29.28 -1.96 -17.94
N ALA A 313 -29.93 -0.81 -17.96
CA ALA A 313 -29.74 0.24 -18.97
C ALA A 313 -29.97 1.62 -18.33
N ALA A 314 -29.46 2.65 -18.99
CA ALA A 314 -29.90 4.03 -18.76
C ALA A 314 -30.98 4.39 -19.79
N VAL A 315 -31.86 5.32 -19.45
CA VAL A 315 -33.00 5.68 -20.29
C VAL A 315 -33.02 7.17 -20.55
N VAL A 316 -33.29 7.55 -21.80
CA VAL A 316 -33.46 8.94 -22.26
C VAL A 316 -34.88 9.07 -22.78
N ILE A 317 -35.62 10.05 -22.25
CA ILE A 317 -36.99 10.35 -22.64
C ILE A 317 -36.97 11.73 -23.29
N GLU A 318 -37.34 11.75 -24.56
CA GLU A 318 -37.20 12.93 -25.44
C GLU A 318 -38.48 13.79 -25.48
N SER A 319 -39.52 13.42 -24.70
CA SER A 319 -40.81 14.09 -24.66
C SER A 319 -41.21 14.49 -23.25
N ALA A 320 -41.56 15.77 -23.09
CA ALA A 320 -42.09 16.32 -21.84
C ALA A 320 -43.41 15.63 -21.43
N GLU A 321 -44.31 15.37 -22.38
CA GLU A 321 -45.59 14.69 -22.13
C GLU A 321 -45.37 13.25 -21.60
N ARG A 322 -44.36 12.55 -22.13
CA ARG A 322 -44.02 11.21 -21.63
C ARG A 322 -43.37 11.27 -20.25
N ALA A 323 -42.55 12.30 -19.98
CA ALA A 323 -41.98 12.51 -18.65
C ALA A 323 -43.08 12.78 -17.59
N GLU A 324 -44.10 13.56 -17.95
CA GLU A 324 -45.27 13.85 -17.10
C GLU A 324 -46.06 12.60 -16.73
N THR A 325 -46.26 11.70 -17.67
CA THR A 325 -47.00 10.44 -17.46
C THR A 325 -46.16 9.38 -16.71
N LEU A 326 -44.84 9.39 -16.88
CA LEU A 326 -43.94 8.47 -16.20
C LEU A 326 -43.86 8.70 -14.69
N LEU A 327 -43.87 9.96 -14.24
CA LEU A 327 -43.67 10.29 -12.82
C LEU A 327 -44.74 9.70 -11.88
N PRO A 328 -46.06 9.79 -12.19
CA PRO A 328 -47.09 9.10 -11.42
C PRO A 328 -46.87 7.59 -11.33
N THR A 329 -46.54 6.94 -12.44
CA THR A 329 -46.25 5.49 -12.47
C THR A 329 -45.05 5.16 -11.59
N PHE A 330 -43.98 5.97 -11.66
CA PHE A 330 -42.81 5.84 -10.80
C PHE A 330 -43.16 6.02 -9.31
N TYR A 331 -44.04 6.97 -8.97
CA TYR A 331 -44.51 7.16 -7.60
C TYR A 331 -45.19 5.90 -7.07
N GLU A 332 -46.13 5.31 -7.84
CA GLU A 332 -46.84 4.09 -7.44
C GLU A 332 -45.87 2.92 -7.24
N LEU A 333 -44.95 2.71 -8.17
CA LEU A 333 -43.95 1.66 -8.07
C LEU A 333 -43.00 1.87 -6.88
N LEU A 334 -42.56 3.11 -6.65
CA LEU A 334 -41.74 3.45 -5.48
C LEU A 334 -42.47 3.22 -4.16
N ASP A 335 -43.77 3.51 -4.09
CA ASP A 335 -44.56 3.23 -2.89
C ASP A 335 -44.67 1.71 -2.63
N GLN A 336 -44.90 0.90 -3.67
CA GLN A 336 -44.88 -0.56 -3.55
C GLN A 336 -43.50 -1.07 -3.06
N ARG A 337 -42.40 -0.51 -3.57
CA ARG A 337 -41.04 -0.85 -3.11
C ARG A 337 -40.77 -0.40 -1.67
N ARG A 338 -41.31 0.75 -1.26
CA ARG A 338 -41.25 1.23 0.14
C ARG A 338 -41.89 0.23 1.10
N GLN A 339 -43.06 -0.31 0.76
CA GLN A 339 -43.79 -1.27 1.61
C GLN A 339 -42.97 -2.55 1.86
N THR A 340 -42.20 -2.99 0.87
CA THR A 340 -41.29 -4.16 0.98
C THR A 340 -39.90 -3.81 1.51
N ARG A 341 -39.63 -2.53 1.82
CA ARG A 341 -38.31 -2.00 2.20
C ARG A 341 -37.22 -2.29 1.15
N ALA A 342 -37.61 -2.46 -0.10
CA ALA A 342 -36.68 -2.70 -1.19
C ALA A 342 -35.90 -1.40 -1.49
N ARG A 343 -34.61 -1.55 -1.80
CA ARG A 343 -33.73 -0.44 -2.18
C ARG A 343 -32.95 -0.80 -3.43
N VAL A 344 -32.66 0.21 -4.24
CA VAL A 344 -31.77 0.04 -5.39
C VAL A 344 -30.35 -0.30 -4.91
N ARG A 345 -29.68 -1.21 -5.63
CA ARG A 345 -28.31 -1.64 -5.29
C ARG A 345 -27.28 -0.56 -5.63
N GLN A 346 -27.51 0.13 -6.75
CA GLN A 346 -26.76 1.29 -7.21
C GLN A 346 -27.73 2.45 -7.33
N THR A 347 -27.25 3.67 -7.15
CA THR A 347 -28.15 4.83 -7.12
C THR A 347 -28.70 5.08 -8.52
N VAL A 348 -30.01 5.33 -8.60
CA VAL A 348 -30.68 5.74 -9.85
C VAL A 348 -30.88 7.25 -9.79
N HIS A 349 -30.43 7.96 -10.82
CA HIS A 349 -30.58 9.41 -10.94
C HIS A 349 -31.71 9.76 -11.91
N ILE A 350 -32.77 10.37 -11.41
CA ILE A 350 -33.77 11.03 -12.25
C ILE A 350 -33.21 12.41 -12.58
N VAL A 351 -32.84 12.63 -13.83
CA VAL A 351 -32.23 13.87 -14.30
C VAL A 351 -33.29 14.67 -15.05
N TRP A 352 -33.71 15.76 -14.42
CA TRP A 352 -34.72 16.68 -14.91
C TRP A 352 -34.06 17.82 -15.69
N ASP A 353 -34.29 17.86 -17.00
CA ASP A 353 -33.81 18.88 -17.95
C ASP A 353 -34.97 19.35 -18.82
N LEU A 354 -36.10 19.66 -18.17
CA LEU A 354 -37.30 20.22 -18.78
C LEU A 354 -37.46 21.68 -18.34
N ASP A 355 -38.06 22.50 -19.20
CA ASP A 355 -38.31 23.91 -18.89
C ASP A 355 -39.37 24.13 -17.79
N VAL A 356 -40.19 23.12 -17.53
CA VAL A 356 -41.18 23.12 -16.46
C VAL A 356 -40.47 22.80 -15.15
N PRO A 357 -40.60 23.65 -14.10
CA PRO A 357 -39.95 23.39 -12.84
C PRO A 357 -40.54 22.14 -12.19
N LEU A 358 -39.64 21.34 -11.63
CA LEU A 358 -39.94 20.06 -11.00
C LEU A 358 -40.97 20.17 -9.85
N ALA A 359 -40.94 21.30 -9.13
CA ALA A 359 -41.83 21.58 -7.99
C ALA A 359 -43.31 21.69 -8.37
N ASP A 360 -43.62 22.03 -9.62
CA ASP A 360 -45.01 22.14 -10.09
C ASP A 360 -45.62 20.75 -10.38
N MET A 361 -44.78 19.72 -10.51
CA MET A 361 -45.15 18.37 -10.95
C MET A 361 -45.07 17.33 -9.82
N LEU A 362 -44.25 17.59 -8.80
CA LEU A 362 -43.93 16.61 -7.76
C LEU A 362 -44.25 17.12 -6.35
N HIS A 363 -44.97 16.29 -5.60
CA HIS A 363 -45.21 16.53 -4.17
C HIS A 363 -43.94 16.22 -3.37
N ASP A 364 -43.72 16.92 -2.24
CA ASP A 364 -42.65 16.63 -1.26
C ASP A 364 -42.56 15.15 -0.87
N GLU A 365 -43.68 14.44 -0.96
CA GLU A 365 -43.77 13.00 -0.74
C GLU A 365 -42.97 12.19 -1.76
N PHE A 366 -42.98 12.55 -3.05
CA PHE A 366 -42.20 11.85 -4.07
C PHE A 366 -40.71 11.98 -3.80
N ILE A 367 -40.23 13.19 -3.47
CA ILE A 367 -38.82 13.42 -3.09
C ILE A 367 -38.46 12.52 -1.91
N ARG A 368 -39.34 12.43 -0.90
CA ARG A 368 -39.12 11.54 0.24
C ARG A 368 -39.06 10.06 -0.18
N LEU A 369 -39.94 9.60 -1.06
CA LEU A 369 -39.97 8.22 -1.57
C LEU A 369 -38.69 7.86 -2.34
N VAL A 370 -38.27 8.73 -3.27
CA VAL A 370 -37.02 8.62 -4.04
C VAL A 370 -35.83 8.40 -3.10
N GLY A 371 -35.72 9.21 -2.04
CA GLY A 371 -34.65 9.09 -1.05
C GLY A 371 -34.68 7.78 -0.25
N ILE A 372 -35.86 7.31 0.16
CA ILE A 372 -36.01 6.05 0.91
C ILE A 372 -35.58 4.84 0.08
N CYS A 373 -35.91 4.85 -1.21
CA CYS A 373 -35.61 3.77 -2.15
C CYS A 373 -34.17 3.80 -2.67
N GLY A 374 -33.38 4.83 -2.35
CA GLY A 374 -31.97 4.97 -2.75
C GLY A 374 -31.74 5.64 -4.10
N MET A 375 -32.74 6.35 -4.60
CA MET A 375 -32.68 7.15 -5.82
C MET A 375 -32.34 8.62 -5.48
N SER A 376 -31.97 9.39 -6.50
CA SER A 376 -31.76 10.84 -6.39
C SER A 376 -32.33 11.58 -7.59
N LEU A 377 -32.69 12.82 -7.36
CA LEU A 377 -33.30 13.73 -8.32
C LEU A 377 -32.31 14.86 -8.61
N ARG A 378 -31.97 15.05 -9.87
CA ARG A 378 -31.02 16.07 -10.33
C ARG A 378 -31.75 17.08 -11.19
N GLU A 379 -31.65 18.35 -10.84
CA GLU A 379 -32.24 19.43 -11.62
C GLU A 379 -31.14 20.10 -12.45
N MET A 380 -31.23 19.97 -13.78
CA MET A 380 -30.39 20.70 -14.72
C MET A 380 -31.12 22.01 -15.05
N SER A 381 -30.73 23.11 -14.39
CA SER A 381 -31.32 24.43 -14.67
C SER A 381 -31.16 24.77 -16.16
N SER A 382 -32.27 25.06 -16.85
CA SER A 382 -32.25 25.54 -18.25
C SER A 382 -31.82 27.00 -18.40
N LYS A 383 -31.60 27.72 -17.29
CA LYS A 383 -31.21 29.14 -17.29
C LYS A 383 -29.70 29.31 -17.11
N GLY A 384 -29.02 29.45 -18.25
CA GLY A 384 -27.72 30.12 -18.41
C GLY A 384 -27.85 31.16 -19.50
#